data_AF-A0A6A6B1C8-F1
#
_entry.id   AF-A0A6A6B1C8-F1
#
_cell.length_a   1.000
_cell.length_b   1.000
_cell.length_c   1.000
_cell.angle_alpha   90.00
_cell.angle_beta   90.00
_cell.angle_gamma   90.00
#
_symmetry.space_group_name_H-M   'P 1'
#
loop_
_entity.id
_entity.type
_entity.pdbx_description
1 polymer ?
#
loop_
_entity_poly.entity_id
_entity_poly.type
_entity_poly.pdbx_seq_one_letter_code
_entity_poly.pdbx_strand_id
1 'polypeptide(L)'
;IDSRTRFKQGLFSLFIHQSGLQGQKAGVFFLNNPSNGGTHIVVFASGLRLDAASRTVVLDTAVLVLTREIMSHILGFIQDLHSKKSPDIAAINIDDEELQLWKETLPAFVERCRTWNHRPSYEYVKTSKVPLSTAYGETPLCSCGNGKGLDDVVAKFPVLKKAAKFAVRAAISPTFASSFVEQLFQGQEAPPTEGKARKFFRLLTDWWGR
;
A
#
# COMPACT_ATOMS: atom_id res chain seq x y z
N ILE A 1 -2.94 -16.75 -9.46
CA ILE A 1 -2.23 -15.45 -9.32
C ILE A 1 -1.41 -15.53 -8.06
N ASP A 2 -0.11 -15.22 -8.10
CA ASP A 2 0.74 -15.29 -6.90
C ASP A 2 0.48 -14.14 -5.90
N SER A 3 0.96 -14.29 -4.67
CA SER A 3 0.73 -13.32 -3.59
C SER A 3 1.27 -11.92 -3.87
N ARG A 4 2.37 -11.77 -4.63
CA ARG A 4 2.93 -10.46 -4.95
C ARG A 4 2.07 -9.73 -5.96
N THR A 5 1.56 -10.45 -6.95
CA THR A 5 0.62 -9.87 -7.93
C THR A 5 -0.65 -9.39 -7.23
N ARG A 6 -1.19 -10.16 -6.27
CA ARG A 6 -2.36 -9.74 -5.48
C ARG A 6 -2.05 -8.53 -4.59
N PHE A 7 -0.92 -8.53 -3.90
CA PHE A 7 -0.48 -7.37 -3.12
C PHE A 7 -0.35 -6.09 -3.97
N LYS A 8 0.19 -6.20 -5.19
CA LYS A 8 0.22 -5.09 -6.15
C LYS A 8 -1.18 -4.64 -6.59
N GLN A 9 -2.12 -5.58 -6.77
CA GLN A 9 -3.52 -5.26 -7.04
C GLN A 9 -4.19 -4.55 -5.85
N GLY A 10 -3.89 -4.96 -4.62
CA GLY A 10 -4.33 -4.29 -3.39
C GLY A 10 -3.81 -2.85 -3.31
N LEU A 11 -2.50 -2.66 -3.54
CA LEU A 11 -1.90 -1.33 -3.64
C LEU A 11 -2.55 -0.50 -4.75
N PHE A 12 -2.68 -1.04 -5.96
CA PHE A 12 -3.34 -0.37 -7.08
C PHE A 12 -4.76 0.09 -6.71
N SER A 13 -5.53 -0.77 -6.04
CA SER A 13 -6.88 -0.46 -5.57
C SER A 13 -6.90 0.74 -4.62
N LEU A 14 -5.99 0.79 -3.63
CA LEU A 14 -5.88 1.95 -2.73
C LEU A 14 -5.66 3.26 -3.51
N PHE A 15 -4.72 3.25 -4.47
CA PHE A 15 -4.36 4.44 -5.24
C PHE A 15 -5.48 4.91 -6.16
N ILE A 16 -6.09 3.98 -6.90
CA ILE A 16 -7.17 4.30 -7.83
C ILE A 16 -8.40 4.83 -7.08
N HIS A 17 -8.81 4.16 -6.01
CA HIS A 17 -9.94 4.64 -5.20
C HIS A 17 -9.63 5.98 -4.54
N GLN A 18 -8.44 6.20 -3.98
CA GLN A 18 -8.12 7.50 -3.38
C GLN A 18 -8.00 8.63 -4.41
N SER A 19 -7.62 8.31 -5.65
CA SER A 19 -7.55 9.30 -6.73
C SER A 19 -8.93 9.76 -7.21
N GLY A 20 -9.97 8.94 -7.05
CA GLY A 20 -11.29 9.19 -7.62
C GLY A 20 -11.37 8.97 -9.14
N LEU A 21 -10.32 8.43 -9.77
CA LEU A 21 -10.29 8.19 -11.23
C LEU A 21 -11.39 7.23 -11.71
N GLN A 22 -11.87 6.35 -10.84
CA GLN A 22 -12.99 5.43 -11.11
C GLN A 22 -14.35 5.95 -10.60
N GLY A 23 -14.47 7.27 -10.37
CA GLY A 23 -15.72 7.90 -9.95
C GLY A 23 -15.80 8.09 -8.44
N GLN A 24 -16.05 7.02 -7.68
CA GLN A 24 -16.15 7.14 -6.21
C GLN A 24 -14.76 7.18 -5.58
N LYS A 25 -14.45 8.29 -4.91
CA LYS A 25 -13.19 8.49 -4.22
C LYS A 25 -13.28 7.93 -2.81
N ALA A 26 -12.51 6.91 -2.43
CA ALA A 26 -12.49 6.43 -1.05
C ALA A 26 -11.33 7.00 -0.25
N GLY A 27 -11.60 7.45 0.98
CA GLY A 27 -10.58 7.98 1.90
C GLY A 27 -10.21 7.02 3.03
N VAL A 28 -11.03 6.00 3.28
CA VAL A 28 -10.81 4.99 4.33
C VAL A 28 -10.92 3.61 3.71
N PHE A 29 -9.93 2.77 3.99
CA PHE A 29 -9.81 1.44 3.41
C PHE A 29 -9.77 0.38 4.49
N PHE A 30 -10.58 -0.65 4.33
CA PHE A 30 -10.57 -1.84 5.17
C PHE A 30 -9.89 -2.97 4.39
N LEU A 31 -8.74 -3.43 4.88
CA LEU A 31 -8.11 -4.64 4.37
C LEU A 31 -8.71 -5.83 5.12
N ASN A 32 -9.56 -6.57 4.41
CA ASN A 32 -10.36 -7.65 4.94
C ASN A 32 -9.80 -8.99 4.50
N ASN A 33 -9.65 -9.92 5.44
CA ASN A 33 -9.49 -11.32 5.16
C ASN A 33 -10.75 -12.06 5.64
N PRO A 34 -11.71 -12.33 4.73
CA PRO A 34 -12.98 -12.96 5.07
C PRO A 34 -12.81 -14.36 5.67
N SER A 35 -11.76 -15.08 5.27
CA SER A 35 -11.46 -16.42 5.78
C SER A 35 -10.89 -16.41 7.19
N ASN A 36 -10.41 -15.25 7.67
CA ASN A 36 -9.62 -15.15 8.88
C ASN A 36 -10.01 -13.92 9.72
N GLY A 37 -11.27 -13.85 10.16
CA GLY A 37 -11.69 -12.87 11.18
C GLY A 37 -12.03 -11.45 10.69
N GLY A 38 -12.18 -11.23 9.37
CA GLY A 38 -12.70 -9.97 8.83
C GLY A 38 -11.62 -8.92 8.62
N THR A 39 -11.77 -7.71 9.18
CA THR A 39 -10.81 -6.62 8.97
C THR A 39 -9.55 -6.80 9.82
N HIS A 40 -8.38 -6.61 9.20
CA HIS A 40 -7.08 -6.64 9.90
C HIS A 40 -6.39 -5.30 9.96
N ILE A 41 -6.54 -4.49 8.92
CA ILE A 41 -5.85 -3.21 8.79
C ILE A 41 -6.86 -2.19 8.27
N VAL A 42 -6.93 -1.03 8.92
CA VAL A 42 -7.68 0.13 8.47
C VAL A 42 -6.71 1.22 8.07
N VAL A 43 -6.83 1.73 6.85
CA VAL A 43 -5.96 2.77 6.28
C VAL A 43 -6.79 4.04 6.06
N PHE A 44 -6.39 5.13 6.71
CA PHE A 44 -6.96 6.47 6.55
C PHE A 44 -6.07 7.27 5.62
N ALA A 45 -6.44 7.41 4.35
CA ALA A 45 -5.64 8.10 3.35
C ALA A 45 -5.95 9.62 3.32
N SER A 46 -5.01 10.43 3.80
CA SER A 46 -5.15 11.89 3.81
C SER A 46 -5.00 12.48 2.40
N GLY A 47 -4.16 11.88 1.55
CA GLY A 47 -4.00 12.30 0.17
C GLY A 47 -2.89 11.57 -0.58
N LEU A 48 -2.79 11.86 -1.88
CA LEU A 48 -1.66 11.47 -2.72
C LEU A 48 -0.59 12.56 -2.64
N ARG A 49 0.67 12.16 -2.45
CA ARG A 49 1.82 13.06 -2.39
C ARG A 49 2.91 12.60 -3.34
N LEU A 50 3.68 13.56 -3.84
CA LEU A 50 4.92 13.27 -4.57
C LEU A 50 6.04 13.04 -3.57
N ASP A 51 6.69 11.89 -3.66
CA ASP A 51 7.98 11.64 -3.03
C ASP A 51 9.07 11.85 -4.08
N ALA A 52 9.59 13.08 -4.11
CA ALA A 52 10.63 13.47 -5.06
C ALA A 52 11.95 12.71 -4.83
N ALA A 53 12.27 12.35 -3.58
CA ALA A 53 13.52 11.66 -3.26
C ALA A 53 13.52 10.23 -3.80
N SER A 54 12.38 9.53 -3.68
CA SER A 54 12.22 8.18 -4.25
C SER A 54 11.63 8.18 -5.67
N ARG A 55 11.41 9.35 -6.27
CA ARG A 55 10.79 9.55 -7.61
C ARG A 55 9.50 8.73 -7.79
N THR A 56 8.66 8.75 -6.77
CA THR A 56 7.40 7.99 -6.74
C THR A 56 6.26 8.83 -6.18
N VAL A 57 5.05 8.28 -6.24
CA VAL A 57 3.90 8.79 -5.50
C VAL A 57 3.70 7.95 -4.24
N VAL A 58 3.19 8.58 -3.19
CA VAL A 58 2.82 7.88 -1.96
C VAL A 58 1.41 8.30 -1.54
N LEU A 59 0.71 7.36 -0.93
CA LEU A 59 -0.44 7.66 -0.09
C LEU A 59 0.08 8.07 1.27
N ASP A 60 -0.22 9.29 1.67
CA ASP A 60 -0.02 9.74 3.04
C ASP A 60 -1.19 9.24 3.89
N THR A 61 -0.88 8.45 4.91
CA THR A 61 -1.90 7.67 5.62
C THR A 61 -1.67 7.65 7.13
N ALA A 62 -2.75 7.44 7.87
CA ALA A 62 -2.68 6.83 9.19
C ALA A 62 -3.17 5.38 9.08
N VAL A 63 -2.40 4.44 9.64
CA VAL A 63 -2.71 3.01 9.61
C VAL A 63 -3.04 2.54 11.02
N LEU A 64 -4.13 1.80 11.14
CA LEU A 64 -4.55 1.12 12.35
C LEU A 64 -4.55 -0.39 12.09
N VAL A 65 -3.67 -1.12 12.76
CA VAL A 65 -3.64 -2.58 12.73
C VAL A 65 -4.53 -3.11 13.84
N LEU A 66 -5.56 -3.88 13.51
CA LEU A 66 -6.51 -4.44 14.45
C LEU A 66 -5.90 -5.67 15.12
N THR A 67 -5.52 -5.51 16.39
CA THR A 67 -4.95 -6.58 17.22
C THR A 67 -5.92 -7.00 18.32
N ARG A 68 -5.75 -8.20 18.87
CA ARG A 68 -6.60 -8.70 19.97
C ARG A 68 -6.61 -7.74 21.16
N GLU A 69 -5.46 -7.13 21.44
CA GLU A 69 -5.26 -6.21 22.55
C GLU A 69 -6.05 -4.91 22.37
N ILE A 70 -6.13 -4.38 21.14
CA ILE A 70 -6.79 -3.08 20.92
C ILE A 70 -8.29 -3.21 20.58
N MET A 71 -8.75 -4.38 20.12
CA MET A 71 -10.13 -4.57 19.65
C MET A 71 -11.19 -4.17 20.69
N SER A 72 -10.97 -4.51 21.96
CA SER A 72 -11.87 -4.13 23.06
C SER A 72 -11.97 -2.61 23.26
N HIS A 73 -10.93 -1.86 22.90
CA HIS A 73 -10.87 -0.41 23.05
C HIS A 73 -11.45 0.35 21.85
N ILE A 74 -11.55 -0.27 20.68
CA ILE A 74 -11.92 0.40 19.43
C ILE A 74 -13.22 -0.12 18.81
N LEU A 75 -13.91 -1.07 19.44
CA LEU A 75 -15.16 -1.64 18.91
C LEU A 75 -16.21 -0.57 18.58
N GLY A 76 -16.45 0.37 19.50
CA GLY A 76 -17.38 1.48 19.26
C GLY A 76 -16.93 2.40 18.13
N PHE A 77 -15.61 2.59 17.97
CA PHE A 77 -15.05 3.35 16.84
C PHE A 77 -15.27 2.65 15.49
N ILE A 78 -15.11 1.32 15.43
CA ILE A 78 -15.39 0.54 14.21
C ILE A 78 -16.89 0.62 13.86
N GLN A 79 -17.77 0.51 14.86
CA GLN A 79 -19.21 0.69 14.66
C GLN A 79 -19.55 2.08 14.12
N ASP A 80 -18.94 3.13 14.69
CA ASP A 80 -19.09 4.50 14.22
C ASP A 80 -18.64 4.65 12.76
N LEU A 81 -17.52 4.02 12.37
CA LEU A 81 -17.03 4.06 10.99
C LEU A 81 -18.07 3.53 9.99
N HIS A 82 -18.76 2.43 10.32
CA HIS A 82 -19.80 1.85 9.46
C HIS A 82 -21.10 2.66 9.44
N SER A 83 -21.33 3.55 10.41
CA SER A 83 -22.59 4.29 10.58
C SER A 83 -22.75 5.51 9.65
N LYS A 84 -22.67 5.33 8.31
CA LYS A 84 -23.10 6.26 7.22
C LYS A 84 -22.68 7.75 7.26
N LYS A 85 -21.93 8.22 8.26
CA LYS A 85 -21.40 9.60 8.38
C LYS A 85 -19.90 9.70 8.12
N SER A 86 -19.28 8.59 7.75
CA SER A 86 -17.85 8.48 7.47
C SER A 86 -17.54 8.89 6.02
N PRO A 87 -16.30 9.29 5.72
CA PRO A 87 -15.82 9.43 4.34
C PRO A 87 -16.17 8.19 3.51
N ASP A 88 -16.21 8.31 2.18
CA ASP A 88 -16.31 7.17 1.27
C ASP A 88 -15.32 6.06 1.70
N ILE A 89 -15.88 4.92 2.12
CA ILE A 89 -15.17 3.74 2.60
C ILE A 89 -15.07 2.73 1.46
N ALA A 90 -13.90 2.12 1.29
CA ALA A 90 -13.72 0.96 0.42
C ALA A 90 -13.22 -0.25 1.23
N ALA A 91 -13.65 -1.44 0.85
CA ALA A 91 -13.15 -2.70 1.38
C ALA A 91 -12.33 -3.41 0.30
N ILE A 92 -11.14 -3.87 0.68
CA ILE A 92 -10.25 -4.66 -0.19
C ILE A 92 -10.14 -6.03 0.46
N ASN A 93 -10.64 -7.05 -0.23
CA ASN A 93 -10.54 -8.43 0.23
C ASN A 93 -9.19 -8.99 -0.18
N ILE A 94 -8.47 -9.51 0.81
CA ILE A 94 -7.13 -10.09 0.72
C ILE A 94 -7.16 -11.47 1.37
N ASP A 95 -6.25 -12.35 1.00
CA ASP A 95 -6.14 -13.66 1.63
C ASP A 95 -4.96 -13.73 2.62
N ASP A 96 -4.68 -14.92 3.15
CA ASP A 96 -3.69 -15.10 4.21
C ASP A 96 -2.28 -14.74 3.75
N GLU A 97 -1.87 -15.17 2.55
CA GLU A 97 -0.53 -14.85 2.03
C GLU A 97 -0.39 -13.37 1.69
N GLU A 98 -1.43 -12.75 1.14
CA GLU A 98 -1.41 -11.30 0.87
C GLU A 98 -1.38 -10.50 2.17
N LEU A 99 -2.17 -10.88 3.19
CA LEU A 99 -2.16 -10.26 4.51
C LEU A 99 -0.80 -10.37 5.18
N GLN A 100 -0.13 -11.52 5.07
CA GLN A 100 1.24 -11.68 5.56
C GLN A 100 2.16 -10.66 4.88
N LEU A 101 2.09 -10.53 3.55
CA LEU A 101 2.92 -9.58 2.80
C LEU A 101 2.61 -8.12 3.17
N TRP A 102 1.35 -7.77 3.42
CA TRP A 102 0.97 -6.47 4.00
C TRP A 102 1.66 -6.23 5.34
N LYS A 103 1.64 -7.20 6.26
CA LYS A 103 2.28 -7.06 7.58
C LYS A 103 3.82 -7.01 7.51
N GLU A 104 4.44 -7.73 6.57
CA GLU A 104 5.89 -7.67 6.32
C GLU A 104 6.32 -6.30 5.76
N THR A 105 5.50 -5.68 4.92
CA THR A 105 5.83 -4.42 4.24
C THR A 105 5.49 -3.18 5.06
N LEU A 106 4.48 -3.26 5.94
CA LEU A 106 3.98 -2.12 6.70
C LEU A 106 5.04 -1.37 7.54
N PRO A 107 5.99 -2.04 8.23
CA PRO A 107 7.06 -1.37 8.94
C PRO A 107 7.87 -0.43 8.04
N ALA A 108 8.16 -0.83 6.80
CA ALA A 108 8.91 0.01 5.87
C ALA A 108 8.13 1.29 5.50
N PHE A 109 6.82 1.19 5.29
CA PHE A 109 5.98 2.37 5.04
C PHE A 109 5.87 3.31 6.24
N VAL A 110 5.86 2.76 7.46
CA VAL A 110 5.83 3.52 8.71
C VAL A 110 7.17 4.21 9.00
N GLU A 111 8.28 3.48 8.89
CA GLU A 111 9.61 4.02 9.21
C GLU A 111 10.03 5.15 8.26
N ARG A 112 9.52 5.15 7.02
CA ARG A 112 9.67 6.27 6.08
C ARG A 112 9.04 7.57 6.57
N CYS A 113 8.04 7.51 7.45
CA CYS A 113 7.36 8.66 8.05
C CYS A 113 7.88 9.05 9.43
N ARG A 114 8.93 8.37 9.93
CA ARG A 114 9.37 8.53 11.30
C ARG A 114 9.94 9.93 11.56
N THR A 115 9.20 10.69 12.37
CA THR A 115 9.66 11.96 12.97
C THR A 115 9.97 11.82 14.46
N TRP A 116 9.85 10.61 14.99
CA TRP A 116 10.10 10.27 16.38
C TRP A 116 11.38 9.43 16.53
N ASN A 117 11.94 9.45 17.72
CA ASN A 117 12.96 8.48 18.11
C ASN A 117 12.29 7.27 18.75
N HIS A 118 12.88 6.10 18.53
CA HIS A 118 12.53 4.96 19.35
C HIS A 118 12.95 5.18 20.81
N ARG A 119 12.21 4.59 21.74
CA ARG A 119 12.56 4.61 23.16
C ARG A 119 13.74 3.67 23.43
N PRO A 120 14.59 3.87 24.44
CA PRO A 120 15.76 3.01 24.69
C PRO A 120 15.46 1.50 24.80
N SER A 121 14.25 1.11 25.21
CA SER A 121 13.79 -0.27 25.35
C SER A 121 12.63 -0.61 24.41
N TYR A 122 12.71 -0.21 23.15
CA TYR A 122 11.64 -0.42 22.17
C TYR A 122 11.61 -1.83 21.58
N GLU A 123 10.44 -2.19 21.04
CA GLU A 123 10.08 -3.56 20.73
C GLU A 123 10.97 -4.18 19.65
N TYR A 124 11.30 -3.47 18.57
CA TYR A 124 12.12 -4.01 17.48
C TYR A 124 13.53 -4.42 17.92
N VAL A 125 14.17 -3.65 18.82
CA VAL A 125 15.50 -3.99 19.35
C VAL A 125 15.38 -5.09 20.40
N LYS A 126 14.35 -5.04 21.25
CA LYS A 126 14.13 -6.06 22.28
C LYS A 126 13.89 -7.45 21.68
N THR A 127 13.20 -7.52 20.55
CA THR A 127 12.91 -8.77 19.84
C THR A 127 13.91 -9.08 18.73
N SER A 128 14.80 -8.14 18.39
CA SER A 128 15.67 -8.19 17.21
C SER A 128 14.93 -8.56 15.92
N LYS A 129 13.69 -8.10 15.78
CA LYS A 129 12.78 -8.55 14.72
C LYS A 129 11.95 -7.40 14.15
N VAL A 130 11.93 -7.32 12.83
CA VAL A 130 11.04 -6.43 12.05
C VAL A 130 10.47 -7.28 10.90
N PRO A 131 9.14 -7.37 10.75
CA PRO A 131 8.07 -6.90 11.64
C PRO A 131 8.10 -7.59 13.03
N LEU A 132 7.46 -7.00 14.04
CA LEU A 132 7.33 -7.66 15.36
C LEU A 132 6.65 -9.03 15.24
N SER A 133 5.52 -9.07 14.54
CA SER A 133 4.82 -10.30 14.21
C SER A 133 3.95 -10.12 12.98
N THR A 134 3.77 -11.22 12.24
CA THR A 134 2.77 -11.32 11.18
C THR A 134 1.59 -12.23 11.57
N ALA A 135 1.64 -12.81 12.77
CA ALA A 135 0.62 -13.73 13.25
C ALA A 135 -0.77 -13.06 13.40
N TYR A 136 -1.81 -13.89 13.41
CA TYR A 136 -3.19 -13.44 13.51
C TYR A 136 -3.46 -12.67 14.79
N GLY A 137 -3.96 -11.44 14.65
CA GLY A 137 -4.33 -10.58 15.77
C GLY A 137 -3.14 -9.97 16.52
N GLU A 138 -1.92 -10.05 15.97
CA GLU A 138 -0.72 -9.39 16.50
C GLU A 138 -0.28 -8.23 15.60
N THR A 139 0.44 -7.25 16.18
CA THR A 139 0.94 -6.08 15.43
C THR A 139 2.30 -6.37 14.77
N PRO A 140 2.52 -5.95 13.51
CA PRO A 140 3.85 -5.91 12.91
C PRO A 140 4.65 -4.67 13.33
N LEU A 141 4.00 -3.67 13.91
CA LEU A 141 4.54 -2.33 14.14
C LEU A 141 4.99 -2.11 15.58
N CYS A 142 6.08 -1.36 15.74
CA CYS A 142 6.51 -0.80 17.02
C CYS A 142 5.57 0.33 17.49
N SER A 143 5.21 0.33 18.77
CA SER A 143 4.30 1.33 19.35
C SER A 143 4.89 2.73 19.48
N CYS A 144 6.19 2.92 19.23
CA CYS A 144 6.84 4.24 19.32
C CYS A 144 6.22 5.28 18.38
N GLY A 145 5.67 4.85 17.24
CA GLY A 145 5.00 5.72 16.27
C GLY A 145 3.53 6.02 16.56
N ASN A 146 2.94 5.35 17.56
CA ASN A 146 1.52 5.50 17.85
C ASN A 146 1.16 6.95 18.18
N GLY A 147 0.16 7.49 17.47
CA GLY A 147 -0.34 8.85 17.64
C GLY A 147 0.63 9.96 17.19
N LYS A 148 1.76 9.62 16.54
CA LYS A 148 2.76 10.62 16.13
C LYS A 148 2.44 11.20 14.76
N GLY A 149 2.36 12.53 14.71
CA GLY A 149 2.20 13.29 13.46
C GLY A 149 0.89 12.99 12.74
N LEU A 150 -0.23 12.82 13.45
CA LEU A 150 -1.52 12.47 12.86
C LEU A 150 -2.50 13.65 12.75
N ASP A 151 -2.11 14.86 13.15
CA ASP A 151 -3.04 15.99 13.31
C ASP A 151 -3.78 16.35 12.03
N ASP A 152 -3.10 16.36 10.89
CA ASP A 152 -3.68 16.61 9.56
C ASP A 152 -4.60 15.48 9.11
N VAL A 153 -4.23 14.23 9.39
CA VAL A 153 -5.06 13.06 9.09
C VAL A 153 -6.32 13.06 9.95
N VAL A 154 -6.22 13.39 11.23
CA VAL A 154 -7.35 13.50 12.18
C VAL A 154 -8.25 14.67 11.83
N ALA A 155 -7.70 15.80 11.37
CA ALA A 155 -8.50 16.92 10.89
C ALA A 155 -9.38 16.53 9.69
N LYS A 156 -8.84 15.72 8.77
CA LYS A 156 -9.60 15.18 7.63
C LYS A 156 -10.57 14.08 8.04
N PHE A 157 -10.21 13.26 9.02
CA PHE A 157 -11.01 12.14 9.52
C PHE A 157 -11.27 12.28 11.02
N PRO A 158 -12.21 13.14 11.45
CA PRO A 158 -12.42 13.42 12.88
C PRO A 158 -12.73 12.18 13.71
N VAL A 159 -13.37 11.16 13.11
CA VAL A 159 -13.64 9.86 13.74
C VAL A 159 -12.37 9.17 14.24
N LEU A 160 -11.24 9.35 13.52
CA LEU A 160 -9.93 8.77 13.89
C LEU A 160 -9.45 9.26 15.25
N LYS A 161 -9.91 10.43 15.75
CA LYS A 161 -9.51 10.94 17.07
C LYS A 161 -9.75 9.93 18.19
N LYS A 162 -10.80 9.10 18.09
CA LYS A 162 -11.11 8.04 19.07
C LYS A 162 -10.08 6.91 19.10
N ALA A 163 -9.41 6.66 17.98
CA ALA A 163 -8.45 5.57 17.81
C ALA A 163 -7.01 6.04 17.52
N ALA A 164 -6.75 7.35 17.43
CA ALA A 164 -5.48 7.93 16.98
C ALA A 164 -4.27 7.46 17.83
N LYS A 165 -4.48 7.19 19.13
CA LYS A 165 -3.45 6.64 20.02
C LYS A 165 -2.99 5.22 19.66
N PHE A 166 -3.67 4.54 18.74
CA PHE A 166 -3.32 3.22 18.23
C PHE A 166 -2.92 3.24 16.75
N ALA A 167 -3.09 4.37 16.08
CA ALA A 167 -2.72 4.53 14.68
C ALA A 167 -1.29 5.06 14.53
N VAL A 168 -0.64 4.72 13.42
CA VAL A 168 0.71 5.18 13.08
C VAL A 168 0.70 5.79 11.69
N ARG A 169 1.46 6.87 11.47
CA ARG A 169 1.60 7.46 10.13
C ARG A 169 2.41 6.54 9.22
N ALA A 170 1.96 6.37 7.98
CA ALA A 170 2.67 5.59 6.98
C ALA A 170 2.58 6.27 5.60
N ALA A 171 3.66 6.16 4.82
CA ALA A 171 3.72 6.56 3.42
C ALA A 171 3.69 5.29 2.56
N ILE A 172 2.50 4.86 2.16
CA ILE A 172 2.30 3.66 1.35
C ILE A 172 2.62 4.01 -0.10
N SER A 173 3.62 3.36 -0.70
CA SER A 173 4.02 3.57 -2.09
C SER A 173 3.59 2.38 -2.96
N PRO A 174 3.40 2.57 -4.29
CA PRO A 174 3.32 1.44 -5.21
C PRO A 174 4.62 0.62 -5.14
N THR A 175 4.51 -0.67 -5.47
CA THR A 175 5.68 -1.54 -5.64
C THR A 175 5.87 -1.85 -7.12
N PHE A 176 7.09 -1.62 -7.62
CA PHE A 176 7.43 -1.84 -9.01
C PHE A 176 7.93 -3.25 -9.25
N ALA A 177 7.92 -3.67 -10.52
CA ALA A 177 8.47 -4.96 -10.88
C ALA A 177 9.99 -5.00 -10.62
N SER A 178 10.46 -6.13 -10.13
CA SER A 178 11.87 -6.36 -9.81
C SER A 178 12.34 -7.62 -10.49
N SER A 179 13.33 -7.50 -11.39
CA SER A 179 13.94 -8.64 -12.10
C SER A 179 14.57 -9.68 -11.19
N PHE A 180 14.86 -9.33 -9.94
CA PHE A 180 15.40 -10.25 -8.95
C PHE A 180 14.40 -11.31 -8.50
N VAL A 181 13.11 -10.99 -8.55
CA VAL A 181 12.06 -11.83 -7.95
C VAL A 181 10.92 -12.11 -8.92
N GLU A 182 10.80 -11.35 -10.01
CA GLU A 182 9.73 -11.46 -10.99
C GLU A 182 10.27 -11.68 -12.40
N GLN A 183 9.58 -12.52 -13.16
CA GLN A 183 9.83 -12.63 -14.59
C GLN A 183 9.28 -11.37 -15.27
N LEU A 184 10.19 -10.52 -15.74
CA LEU A 184 9.81 -9.35 -16.52
C LEU A 184 9.32 -9.79 -17.89
N PHE A 185 8.35 -9.07 -18.44
CA PHE A 185 7.92 -9.25 -19.81
C PHE A 185 9.12 -9.04 -20.73
N GLN A 186 9.57 -10.11 -21.37
CA GLN A 186 10.48 -10.03 -22.50
C GLN A 186 9.62 -9.72 -23.71
N GLY A 187 9.73 -8.50 -24.24
CA GLY A 187 9.08 -8.16 -25.50
C GLY A 187 9.42 -9.22 -26.54
N GLN A 188 8.41 -9.72 -27.26
CA GLN A 188 8.71 -10.50 -28.45
C GLN A 188 9.52 -9.60 -29.37
N GLU A 189 10.74 -10.01 -29.72
CA GLU A 189 11.44 -9.39 -30.83
C GLU A 189 10.49 -9.43 -32.03
N ALA A 190 10.34 -8.29 -32.70
CA ALA A 190 9.61 -8.26 -33.95
C ALA A 190 10.20 -9.38 -34.82
N PRO A 191 9.37 -10.24 -35.44
CA PRO A 191 9.88 -11.30 -36.29
C PRO A 191 10.86 -10.67 -37.30
N PRO A 192 12.03 -11.26 -37.52
CA PRO A 192 13.02 -10.70 -38.43
C PRO A 192 12.31 -10.39 -39.73
N THR A 193 12.34 -9.12 -40.14
CA THR A 193 11.69 -8.70 -41.38
C THR A 193 12.33 -9.44 -42.53
N GLU A 194 11.73 -10.54 -42.97
CA GLU A 194 12.15 -11.24 -44.18
C GLU A 194 11.97 -10.27 -45.36
N GLY A 195 13.09 -9.84 -45.92
CA GLY A 195 13.22 -9.52 -47.34
C GLY A 195 12.51 -8.28 -47.91
N LYS A 196 11.71 -7.52 -47.17
CA LYS A 196 11.05 -6.31 -47.76
C LYS A 196 11.94 -5.06 -47.77
N ALA A 197 12.86 -4.89 -46.81
CA ALA A 197 13.77 -3.74 -46.79
C ALA A 197 14.78 -3.77 -47.97
N ARG A 198 15.20 -4.96 -48.42
CA ARG A 198 16.12 -5.10 -49.56
C ARG A 198 15.48 -4.77 -50.91
N LYS A 199 14.15 -4.88 -51.04
CA LYS A 199 13.44 -4.49 -52.29
C LYS A 199 13.26 -2.97 -52.39
N PHE A 200 13.00 -2.29 -51.28
CA PHE A 200 12.82 -0.84 -51.26
C PHE A 200 14.14 -0.09 -51.54
N PHE A 201 15.26 -0.59 -51.01
CA PHE A 201 16.58 0.04 -51.25
C PHE A 201 17.11 -0.20 -52.67
N ARG A 202 16.80 -1.36 -53.29
CA ARG A 202 17.21 -1.68 -54.66
C ARG A 202 16.42 -0.90 -55.72
N LEU A 203 15.14 -0.62 -55.47
CA LEU A 203 14.30 0.22 -56.33
C LEU A 203 14.74 1.70 -56.32
N LEU A 204 15.32 2.20 -55.22
CA LEU A 204 15.82 3.58 -55.13
C LEU A 204 17.18 3.76 -55.83
N THR A 205 18.07 2.76 -55.81
CA THR A 205 19.35 2.82 -56.52
C THR A 205 19.20 2.68 -58.04
N ASP A 206 18.19 1.94 -58.50
CA ASP A 206 17.93 1.75 -59.94
C ASP A 206 17.23 2.97 -60.59
N TRP A 207 16.73 3.92 -59.79
CA TRP A 207 16.09 5.17 -60.27
C TRP A 207 17.06 6.36 -60.35
N TRP A 208 18.24 6.28 -59.73
CA TRP A 208 19.28 7.32 -59.76
C TRP A 208 20.40 7.04 -60.77
N GLY A 209 20.29 5.94 -61.54
CA GLY A 209 21.28 5.49 -62.53
C GLY A 209 20.79 5.49 -63.98
N ARG A 210 19.68 6.17 -64.29
CA ARG A 210 19.21 6.45 -65.66
C ARG A 210 18.98 7.92 -65.89
#